data_AF-A0A836RPK5-F1
#
_entry.id   AF-A0A836RPK5-F1
#
_cell.length_a   1.000
_cell.length_b   1.000
_cell.length_c   1.000
_cell.angle_alpha   90.00
_cell.angle_beta   90.00
_cell.angle_gamma   90.00
#
_symmetry.space_group_name_H-M   'P 1'
#
loop_
_entity.id
_entity.type
_entity.pdbx_description
1 polymer ?
#
loop_
_entity_poly.entity_id
_entity_poly.type
_entity_poly.pdbx_seq_one_letter_code
_entity_poly.pdbx_strand_id
1 'polypeptide(L)'
;MVFAHVPRGRPTWPTADYDYERRKRELTKRLVEACRQVELLPVTVHNQNDVKRLLQEDKDRGIDGYIVYLVGLWTRAPQAISAAGKPTVIVDDLYAGSGEFLIGYAWARRQGYKAVGVSSSRFDDVVAVVNTLSTLGQPGVTAEQWYRKAESVRRQLLPKPAELKCKPDKVELASVGECLEGMKRSAIVLVGRKPGRYATELPKVFGTRLHAVEFAELRG
;
A
#
# COMPACT_ATOMS: atom_id res chain seq x y z
N MET A 1 1.06 -16.51 4.80
CA MET A 1 0.83 -15.09 5.14
C MET A 1 2.15 -14.35 5.03
N VAL A 2 2.22 -13.33 4.20
CA VAL A 2 3.44 -12.59 3.87
C VAL A 2 3.34 -11.19 4.47
N PHE A 3 4.15 -10.91 5.48
CA PHE A 3 4.33 -9.57 5.99
C PHE A 3 5.33 -8.81 5.13
N ALA A 4 4.93 -7.63 4.66
CA ALA A 4 5.73 -6.80 3.79
C ALA A 4 6.08 -5.47 4.48
N HIS A 5 7.37 -5.20 4.62
CA HIS A 5 7.91 -3.93 5.08
C HIS A 5 9.41 -3.84 4.75
N VAL A 6 9.94 -2.65 4.47
CA VAL A 6 11.41 -2.49 4.40
C VAL A 6 12.05 -2.67 5.79
N PRO A 7 13.37 -2.92 5.89
CA PRO A 7 14.03 -3.08 7.18
C PRO A 7 13.92 -1.82 8.06
N ARG A 8 13.91 -2.03 9.39
CA ARG A 8 13.95 -0.96 10.40
C ARG A 8 15.19 -0.06 10.22
N GLY A 9 15.10 1.17 10.69
CA GLY A 9 16.16 2.19 10.62
C GLY A 9 16.15 3.01 9.34
N ARG A 10 15.23 2.74 8.41
CA ARG A 10 15.03 3.55 7.20
C ARG A 10 13.90 4.56 7.43
N PRO A 11 14.04 5.83 7.00
CA PRO A 11 12.96 6.79 7.07
C PRO A 11 11.83 6.36 6.13
N THR A 12 10.80 5.72 6.70
CA THR A 12 9.60 5.24 6.03
C THR A 12 8.42 5.24 7.00
N TRP A 13 7.22 4.99 6.49
CA TRP A 13 6.04 4.79 7.34
C TRP A 13 6.08 3.40 8.01
N PRO A 14 5.59 3.27 9.26
CA PRO A 14 5.04 4.34 10.10
C PRO A 14 6.09 5.33 10.63
N THR A 15 7.23 4.81 11.09
CA THR A 15 8.41 5.59 11.52
C THR A 15 9.67 4.74 11.30
N ALA A 16 10.85 5.37 11.31
CA ALA A 16 12.11 4.64 11.12
C ALA A 16 12.35 3.54 12.17
N ASP A 17 11.85 3.72 13.39
CA ASP A 17 12.05 2.82 14.51
C ASP A 17 10.85 1.91 14.81
N TYR A 18 9.86 1.86 13.91
CA TYR A 18 8.65 1.07 14.12
C TYR A 18 8.95 -0.41 14.40
N ASP A 19 8.31 -0.95 15.45
CA ASP A 19 8.47 -2.34 15.87
C ASP A 19 7.58 -3.27 15.04
N TYR A 20 8.04 -3.57 13.82
CA TYR A 20 7.38 -4.51 12.92
C TYR A 20 7.21 -5.88 13.57
N GLU A 21 8.17 -6.34 14.37
CA GLU A 21 8.13 -7.69 14.95
C GLU A 21 7.00 -7.84 15.97
N ARG A 22 6.83 -6.85 16.85
CA ARG A 22 5.69 -6.82 17.77
C ARG A 22 4.37 -6.81 17.01
N ARG A 23 4.25 -5.96 15.98
CA ARG A 23 3.02 -5.86 15.18
C ARG A 23 2.70 -7.17 14.45
N LYS A 24 3.69 -7.80 13.82
CA LYS A 24 3.55 -9.10 13.15
C LYS A 24 3.10 -10.19 14.12
N ARG A 25 3.67 -10.26 15.33
CA ARG A 25 3.23 -11.23 16.36
C ARG A 25 1.79 -11.01 16.78
N GLU A 26 1.39 -9.76 17.02
CA GLU A 26 0.01 -9.41 17.38
C GLU A 26 -0.97 -9.84 16.28
N LEU A 27 -0.70 -9.44 15.03
CA LEU A 27 -1.55 -9.75 13.89
C LEU A 27 -1.63 -11.25 13.61
N THR A 28 -0.50 -11.96 13.72
CA THR A 28 -0.46 -13.42 13.56
C THR A 28 -1.34 -14.10 14.61
N LYS A 29 -1.18 -13.74 15.89
CA LYS A 29 -1.98 -14.31 16.97
C LYS A 29 -3.48 -14.11 16.71
N ARG A 30 -3.89 -12.88 16.42
CA ARG A 30 -5.29 -12.54 16.20
C ARG A 30 -5.89 -13.24 14.97
N LEU A 31 -5.14 -13.32 13.87
CA LEU A 31 -5.60 -14.02 12.66
C LEU A 31 -5.68 -15.53 12.88
N VAL A 32 -4.72 -16.16 13.55
CA VAL A 32 -4.78 -17.60 13.86
C VAL A 32 -5.99 -17.90 14.75
N GLU A 33 -6.26 -17.07 15.75
CA GLU A 33 -7.40 -17.24 16.65
C GLU A 33 -8.76 -17.11 15.93
N ALA A 34 -8.87 -16.15 15.00
CA ALA A 34 -10.10 -15.81 14.30
C ALA A 34 -10.32 -16.59 12.98
N CYS A 35 -9.26 -17.16 12.41
CA CYS A 35 -9.27 -17.87 11.12
C CYS A 35 -8.82 -19.33 11.24
N ARG A 36 -9.43 -20.07 12.18
CA ARG A 36 -9.02 -21.44 12.56
C ARG A 36 -9.06 -22.48 11.43
N GLN A 37 -9.79 -22.20 10.35
CA GLN A 37 -9.89 -23.09 9.19
C GLN A 37 -8.83 -22.80 8.12
N VAL A 38 -7.97 -21.80 8.34
CA VAL A 38 -6.90 -21.41 7.42
C VAL A 38 -5.57 -21.64 8.13
N GLU A 39 -4.74 -22.50 7.58
CA GLU A 39 -3.36 -22.64 8.06
C GLU A 39 -2.55 -21.41 7.63
N LEU A 40 -2.05 -20.66 8.62
CA LEU A 40 -1.25 -19.48 8.36
C LEU A 40 0.23 -19.80 8.56
N LEU A 41 1.00 -19.65 7.49
CA LEU A 41 2.46 -19.75 7.48
C LEU A 41 3.05 -18.32 7.39
N PRO A 42 3.40 -17.66 8.51
CA PRO A 42 3.89 -16.29 8.50
C PRO A 42 5.32 -16.22 8.00
N VAL A 43 5.57 -15.37 7.01
CA VAL A 43 6.91 -15.06 6.49
C VAL A 43 7.06 -13.55 6.34
N THR A 44 8.29 -13.06 6.25
CA THR A 44 8.57 -11.63 6.06
C THR A 44 9.34 -11.43 4.76
N VAL A 45 8.97 -10.40 3.99
CA VAL A 45 9.70 -9.94 2.81
C VAL A 45 10.02 -8.46 2.95
N HIS A 46 11.23 -8.08 2.53
CA HIS A 46 11.71 -6.70 2.60
C HIS A 46 11.82 -6.01 1.25
N ASN A 47 11.78 -6.78 0.17
CA ASN A 47 11.97 -6.30 -1.18
C ASN A 47 11.49 -7.34 -2.21
N GLN A 48 11.55 -6.99 -3.49
CA GLN A 48 11.11 -7.85 -4.58
C GLN A 48 11.94 -9.14 -4.75
N ASN A 49 13.22 -9.16 -4.36
CA ASN A 49 14.04 -10.37 -4.42
C ASN A 49 13.63 -11.39 -3.36
N ASP A 50 13.27 -10.93 -2.16
CA ASP A 50 12.73 -11.80 -1.11
C ASP A 50 11.43 -12.46 -1.58
N VAL A 51 10.57 -11.69 -2.27
CA VAL A 51 9.33 -12.22 -2.86
C VAL A 51 9.61 -13.27 -3.94
N LYS A 52 10.59 -13.03 -4.83
CA LYS A 52 10.98 -14.03 -5.84
C LYS A 52 11.47 -15.33 -5.19
N ARG A 53 12.24 -15.23 -4.11
CA ARG A 53 12.74 -16.38 -3.36
C ARG A 53 11.59 -17.13 -2.71
N LEU A 54 10.70 -16.43 -2.01
CA LEU A 54 9.50 -16.98 -1.41
C LEU A 54 8.66 -17.76 -2.43
N LEU A 55 8.36 -17.14 -3.57
CA LEU A 55 7.55 -17.77 -4.62
C LEU A 55 8.23 -19.02 -5.22
N GLN A 56 9.57 -19.06 -5.23
CA GLN A 56 10.33 -20.22 -5.67
C GLN A 56 10.26 -21.35 -4.63
N GLU A 57 10.40 -21.02 -3.35
CA GLU A 57 10.30 -21.96 -2.22
C GLU A 57 8.88 -22.54 -2.09
N ASP A 58 7.86 -21.75 -2.42
CA ASP A 58 6.45 -22.12 -2.29
C ASP A 58 5.90 -22.97 -3.44
N LYS A 59 6.70 -23.27 -4.48
CA LYS A 59 6.26 -24.06 -5.66
C LYS A 59 5.74 -25.44 -5.26
N ASP A 60 6.46 -26.14 -4.39
CA ASP A 60 6.18 -27.53 -4.02
C ASP A 60 5.56 -27.67 -2.62
N ARG A 61 5.26 -26.55 -1.96
CA ARG A 61 4.76 -26.51 -0.58
C ARG A 61 3.24 -26.59 -0.45
N GLY A 62 2.52 -26.76 -1.57
CA GLY A 62 1.05 -26.87 -1.55
C GLY A 62 0.34 -25.58 -1.11
N ILE A 63 0.93 -24.40 -1.31
CA ILE A 63 0.32 -23.12 -0.91
C ILE A 63 -0.94 -22.83 -1.74
N ASP A 64 -2.12 -22.75 -1.11
CA ASP A 64 -3.39 -22.47 -1.82
C ASP A 64 -3.56 -20.99 -2.23
N GLY A 65 -2.98 -20.09 -1.46
CA GLY A 65 -3.11 -18.64 -1.66
C GLY A 65 -2.25 -17.83 -0.71
N TYR A 66 -2.27 -16.51 -0.90
CA TYR A 66 -1.46 -15.58 -0.13
C TYR A 66 -2.31 -14.55 0.62
N ILE A 67 -1.82 -14.15 1.78
CA ILE A 67 -2.22 -12.90 2.43
C ILE A 67 -1.00 -12.01 2.36
N VAL A 68 -1.05 -10.87 1.68
CA VAL A 68 0.01 -9.86 1.69
C VAL A 68 -0.39 -8.80 2.69
N TYR A 69 0.15 -8.89 3.90
CA TYR A 69 -0.13 -7.96 5.00
C TYR A 69 0.92 -6.86 5.01
N LEU A 70 0.53 -5.67 4.57
CA LEU A 70 1.39 -4.50 4.46
C LEU A 70 1.49 -3.81 5.82
N VAL A 71 2.42 -4.28 6.66
CA VAL A 71 2.78 -3.66 7.94
C VAL A 71 3.81 -2.53 7.77
N GLY A 72 4.16 -2.22 6.53
CA GLY A 72 5.03 -1.13 6.10
C GLY A 72 5.10 -1.09 4.56
N LEU A 73 6.04 -0.30 4.04
CA LEU A 73 6.25 -0.03 2.61
C LEU A 73 7.73 0.35 2.38
N TRP A 74 8.38 0.20 1.21
CA TRP A 74 7.94 -0.12 -0.15
C TRP A 74 8.62 -1.39 -0.70
N THR A 75 7.91 -2.53 -0.70
CA THR A 75 8.53 -3.84 -1.04
C THR A 75 8.26 -4.31 -2.48
N ARG A 76 7.20 -3.80 -3.10
CA ARG A 76 6.55 -4.31 -4.33
C ARG A 76 5.97 -5.73 -4.18
N ALA A 77 5.74 -6.17 -2.95
CA ALA A 77 5.21 -7.50 -2.67
C ALA A 77 3.79 -7.72 -3.23
N PRO A 78 2.82 -6.78 -3.10
CA PRO A 78 1.48 -7.00 -3.62
C PRO A 78 1.46 -7.26 -5.13
N GLN A 79 2.29 -6.56 -5.90
CA GLN A 79 2.38 -6.75 -7.34
C GLN A 79 2.98 -8.11 -7.68
N ALA A 80 4.14 -8.42 -7.13
CA ALA A 80 4.85 -9.67 -7.45
C ALA A 80 4.07 -10.93 -7.01
N ILE A 81 3.42 -10.89 -5.84
CA ILE A 81 2.62 -12.01 -5.33
C ILE A 81 1.34 -12.16 -6.15
N SER A 82 0.62 -11.07 -6.45
CA SER A 82 -0.58 -11.16 -7.28
C SER A 82 -0.27 -11.68 -8.69
N ALA A 83 0.90 -11.31 -9.24
CA ALA A 83 1.37 -11.79 -10.53
C ALA A 83 1.63 -13.29 -10.60
N ALA A 84 1.87 -13.94 -9.44
CA ALA A 84 2.03 -15.39 -9.37
C ALA A 84 0.71 -16.15 -9.61
N GLY A 85 -0.42 -15.46 -9.71
CA GLY A 85 -1.70 -16.01 -10.16
C GLY A 85 -2.51 -16.76 -9.11
N LYS A 86 -1.98 -16.95 -7.89
CA LYS A 86 -2.72 -17.58 -6.79
C LYS A 86 -3.72 -16.60 -6.14
N PRO A 87 -4.86 -17.09 -5.61
CA PRO A 87 -5.75 -16.34 -4.74
C PRO A 87 -4.98 -15.50 -3.71
N THR A 88 -5.24 -14.19 -3.68
CA THR A 88 -4.46 -13.26 -2.85
C THR A 88 -5.37 -12.28 -2.10
N VAL A 89 -5.19 -12.17 -0.78
CA VAL A 89 -5.75 -11.09 0.02
C VAL A 89 -4.65 -10.06 0.27
N ILE A 90 -4.80 -8.84 -0.22
CA ILE A 90 -3.90 -7.72 0.08
C ILE A 90 -4.51 -6.95 1.24
N VAL A 91 -3.80 -6.84 2.36
CA VAL A 91 -4.27 -6.15 3.57
C VAL A 91 -3.39 -4.95 3.83
N ASP A 92 -4.02 -3.80 4.02
CA ASP A 92 -3.38 -2.58 4.51
C ASP A 92 -3.42 -2.57 6.05
N ASP A 93 -2.25 -2.58 6.69
CA ASP A 93 -2.20 -2.19 8.10
C ASP A 93 -2.34 -0.67 8.18
N LEU A 94 -3.43 -0.21 8.81
CA LEU A 94 -3.83 1.18 8.82
C LEU A 94 -2.65 2.10 9.22
N TYR A 95 -2.35 3.08 8.35
CA TYR A 95 -1.25 4.05 8.47
C TYR A 95 0.17 3.51 8.21
N ALA A 96 0.35 2.20 8.01
CA ALA A 96 1.67 1.61 7.73
C ALA A 96 1.81 1.24 6.25
N GLY A 97 0.84 0.51 5.70
CA GLY A 97 0.91 -0.08 4.36
C GLY A 97 0.27 0.74 3.24
N SER A 98 -0.47 1.80 3.58
CA SER A 98 -1.50 2.36 2.70
C SER A 98 -0.96 2.86 1.36
N GLY A 99 0.24 3.46 1.35
CA GLY A 99 0.88 3.92 0.11
C GLY A 99 1.15 2.78 -0.87
N GLU A 100 1.65 1.65 -0.37
CA GLU A 100 1.90 0.46 -1.20
C GLU A 100 0.60 -0.26 -1.56
N PHE A 101 -0.39 -0.27 -0.65
CA PHE A 101 -1.72 -0.83 -0.90
C PHE A 101 -2.41 -0.16 -2.10
N LEU A 102 -2.48 1.17 -2.10
CA LEU A 102 -3.17 1.95 -3.14
C LEU A 102 -2.61 1.65 -4.54
N ILE A 103 -1.29 1.54 -4.66
CA ILE A 103 -0.62 1.28 -5.94
C ILE A 103 -0.71 -0.20 -6.32
N GLY A 104 -0.40 -1.09 -5.36
CA GLY A 104 -0.31 -2.53 -5.57
C GLY A 104 -1.65 -3.18 -5.86
N TYR A 105 -2.67 -2.89 -5.06
CA TYR A 105 -4.02 -3.44 -5.27
C TYR A 105 -4.65 -2.87 -6.55
N ALA A 106 -4.53 -1.57 -6.81
CA ALA A 106 -5.05 -0.99 -8.05
C ALA A 106 -4.39 -1.59 -9.30
N TRP A 107 -3.09 -1.86 -9.25
CA TRP A 107 -2.39 -2.58 -10.31
C TRP A 107 -2.92 -4.01 -10.47
N ALA A 108 -3.02 -4.78 -9.39
CA ALA A 108 -3.48 -6.17 -9.43
C ALA A 108 -4.89 -6.29 -10.03
N ARG A 109 -5.80 -5.37 -9.66
CA ARG A 109 -7.14 -5.26 -10.23
C ARG A 109 -7.12 -5.01 -11.74
N ARG A 110 -6.30 -4.07 -12.22
CA ARG A 110 -6.20 -3.75 -13.65
C ARG A 110 -5.70 -4.94 -14.48
N GLN A 111 -4.85 -5.77 -13.90
CA GLN A 111 -4.34 -6.99 -14.55
C GLN A 111 -5.33 -8.17 -14.48
N GLY A 112 -6.45 -8.04 -13.77
CA GLY A 112 -7.43 -9.12 -13.61
C GLY A 112 -6.98 -10.26 -12.70
N TYR A 113 -5.92 -10.06 -11.90
CA TYR A 113 -5.48 -11.05 -10.92
C TYR A 113 -6.54 -11.26 -9.84
N LYS A 114 -6.55 -12.47 -9.27
CA LYS A 114 -7.51 -12.87 -8.23
C LYS A 114 -7.01 -12.37 -6.88
N ALA A 115 -6.97 -11.04 -6.76
CA ALA A 115 -6.48 -10.33 -5.60
C ALA A 115 -7.60 -9.43 -5.04
N VAL A 116 -8.03 -9.69 -3.81
CA VAL A 116 -8.98 -8.86 -3.07
C VAL A 116 -8.22 -7.95 -2.11
N GLY A 117 -8.56 -6.66 -2.04
CA GLY A 117 -7.84 -5.68 -1.24
C GLY A 117 -8.68 -5.19 -0.06
N VAL A 118 -8.17 -5.26 1.16
CA VAL A 118 -8.84 -4.79 2.38
C VAL A 118 -8.02 -3.70 3.06
N SER A 119 -8.61 -2.52 3.21
CA SER A 119 -8.10 -1.42 4.03
C SER A 119 -9.25 -0.97 4.93
N SER A 120 -9.22 -1.39 6.18
CA SER A 120 -10.25 -1.10 7.19
C SER A 120 -9.60 -0.89 8.55
N SER A 121 -10.16 0.04 9.33
CA SER A 121 -9.82 0.23 10.74
C SER A 121 -10.41 -0.84 11.66
N ARG A 122 -11.38 -1.62 11.16
CA ARG A 122 -12.02 -2.73 11.88
C ARG A 122 -11.34 -4.03 11.49
N PHE A 123 -10.67 -4.66 12.45
CA PHE A 123 -9.97 -5.92 12.21
C PHE A 123 -10.91 -7.06 11.77
N ASP A 124 -12.17 -7.04 12.22
CA ASP A 124 -13.17 -8.04 11.82
C ASP A 124 -13.44 -8.03 10.31
N ASP A 125 -13.27 -6.88 9.65
CA ASP A 125 -13.42 -6.80 8.19
C ASP A 125 -12.27 -7.53 7.48
N VAL A 126 -11.06 -7.46 8.05
CA VAL A 126 -9.90 -8.24 7.57
C VAL A 126 -10.15 -9.74 7.77
N VAL A 127 -10.58 -10.12 8.97
CA VAL A 127 -10.90 -11.52 9.33
C VAL A 127 -11.95 -12.09 8.39
N ALA A 128 -13.03 -11.35 8.13
CA ALA A 128 -14.13 -11.83 7.29
C ALA A 128 -13.66 -12.14 5.85
N VAL A 129 -12.78 -11.32 5.27
CA VAL A 129 -12.23 -11.56 3.93
C VAL A 129 -11.16 -12.66 3.96
N VAL A 130 -10.25 -12.66 4.94
CA VAL A 130 -9.23 -13.71 5.09
C VAL A 130 -9.87 -15.08 5.27
N ASN A 131 -10.93 -15.19 6.07
CA ASN A 131 -11.67 -16.44 6.27
C ASN A 131 -12.27 -17.01 4.98
N THR A 132 -12.46 -16.22 3.93
CA THR A 132 -12.90 -16.78 2.65
C THR A 132 -11.86 -17.70 2.02
N LEU A 133 -10.58 -17.61 2.41
CA LEU A 133 -9.54 -18.54 1.97
C LEU A 133 -9.81 -19.98 2.42
N SER A 134 -10.59 -20.21 3.49
CA SER A 134 -10.94 -21.57 3.94
C SER A 134 -11.82 -22.33 2.94
N THR A 135 -12.32 -21.67 1.90
CA THR A 135 -13.04 -22.32 0.81
C THR A 135 -12.13 -22.87 -0.26
N LEU A 136 -10.86 -22.44 -0.30
CA LEU A 136 -9.87 -23.00 -1.22
C LEU A 136 -9.63 -24.46 -0.82
N GLY A 137 -9.49 -25.35 -1.81
CA GLY A 137 -9.37 -26.80 -1.58
C GLY A 137 -10.71 -27.54 -1.41
N GLN A 138 -11.84 -26.84 -1.25
CA GLN A 138 -13.15 -27.49 -1.30
C GLN A 138 -13.46 -28.00 -2.72
N PRO A 139 -14.07 -29.19 -2.88
CA PRO A 139 -14.39 -29.75 -4.20
C PRO A 139 -15.18 -28.78 -5.07
N GLY A 140 -14.67 -28.52 -6.28
CA GLY A 140 -15.33 -27.67 -7.28
C GLY A 140 -15.18 -26.16 -7.07
N VAL A 141 -14.46 -25.70 -6.04
CA VAL A 141 -14.19 -24.26 -5.83
C VAL A 141 -12.95 -23.83 -6.63
N THR A 142 -13.16 -22.97 -7.62
CA THR A 142 -12.11 -22.36 -8.44
C THR A 142 -11.60 -21.04 -7.84
N ALA A 143 -10.40 -20.59 -8.24
CA ALA A 143 -9.86 -19.29 -7.84
C ALA A 143 -10.77 -18.11 -8.23
N GLU A 144 -11.49 -18.21 -9.36
CA GLU A 144 -12.44 -17.20 -9.81
C GLU A 144 -13.70 -17.16 -8.93
N GLN A 145 -14.23 -18.33 -8.53
CA GLN A 145 -15.38 -18.40 -7.61
C GLN A 145 -15.00 -17.89 -6.22
N TRP A 146 -13.82 -18.25 -5.72
CA TRP A 146 -13.28 -17.69 -4.48
C TRP A 146 -13.18 -16.16 -4.57
N TYR A 147 -12.61 -15.63 -5.66
CA TYR A 147 -12.43 -14.18 -5.83
C TYR A 147 -13.77 -13.43 -5.80
N ARG A 148 -14.80 -13.96 -6.49
CA ARG A 148 -16.16 -13.39 -6.46
C ARG A 148 -16.76 -13.41 -5.05
N LYS A 149 -16.59 -14.50 -4.32
CA LYS A 149 -17.04 -14.61 -2.91
C LYS A 149 -16.32 -13.60 -2.03
N ALA A 150 -14.99 -13.52 -2.12
CA ALA A 150 -14.17 -12.60 -1.33
C ALA A 150 -14.51 -11.13 -1.61
N GLU A 151 -14.68 -10.76 -2.88
CA GLU A 151 -15.14 -9.41 -3.27
C GLU A 151 -16.56 -9.10 -2.78
N SER A 152 -17.46 -10.08 -2.80
CA SER A 152 -18.82 -9.92 -2.25
C SER A 152 -18.79 -9.65 -0.74
N VAL A 153 -18.06 -10.47 0.02
CA VAL A 153 -17.86 -10.27 1.46
C VAL A 153 -17.26 -8.89 1.73
N ARG A 154 -16.17 -8.53 1.04
CA ARG A 154 -15.55 -7.21 1.17
C ARG A 154 -16.53 -6.07 0.94
N ARG A 155 -17.38 -6.16 -0.09
CA ARG A 155 -18.36 -5.11 -0.43
C ARG A 155 -19.50 -4.99 0.57
N GLN A 156 -19.89 -6.08 1.22
CA GLN A 156 -20.93 -6.07 2.26
C GLN A 156 -20.45 -5.43 3.57
N LEU A 157 -19.14 -5.48 3.84
CA LEU A 157 -18.52 -4.92 5.05
C LEU A 157 -18.30 -3.41 4.94
N LEU A 158 -18.07 -2.90 3.73
CA LEU A 158 -17.89 -1.48 3.50
C LEU A 158 -19.24 -0.75 3.47
N PRO A 159 -19.32 0.46 4.06
CA PRO A 159 -20.50 1.29 3.93
C PRO A 159 -20.89 1.44 2.45
N LYS A 160 -22.21 1.38 2.18
CA LYS A 160 -22.70 1.72 0.84
C LYS A 160 -22.22 3.13 0.48
N PRO A 161 -21.88 3.40 -0.80
CA PRO A 161 -21.61 4.76 -1.24
C PRO A 161 -22.71 5.68 -0.71
N ALA A 162 -22.32 6.64 0.13
CA ALA A 162 -23.25 7.62 0.65
C ALA A 162 -23.57 8.63 -0.46
N GLU A 163 -24.64 9.39 -0.27
CA GLU A 163 -24.96 10.51 -1.15
C GLU A 163 -23.81 11.53 -1.09
N LEU A 164 -23.01 11.61 -2.17
CA LEU A 164 -21.90 12.56 -2.32
C LEU A 164 -22.44 13.94 -2.72
N LYS A 165 -23.41 14.47 -1.96
CA LYS A 165 -23.85 15.87 -2.09
C LYS A 165 -22.69 16.78 -1.67
N CYS A 166 -21.77 17.01 -2.59
CA CYS A 166 -20.75 18.03 -2.44
C CYS A 166 -21.41 19.39 -2.68
N LYS A 167 -21.07 20.39 -1.86
CA LYS A 167 -21.37 21.78 -2.22
C LYS A 167 -20.61 22.09 -3.52
N PRO A 168 -21.16 22.90 -4.43
CA PRO A 168 -20.40 23.40 -5.57
C PRO A 168 -19.12 24.09 -5.07
N ASP A 169 -17.98 23.49 -5.35
CA ASP A 169 -16.66 24.09 -5.13
C ASP A 169 -16.23 24.72 -6.45
N LYS A 170 -16.68 25.96 -6.66
CA LYS A 170 -16.35 26.72 -7.87
C LYS A 170 -14.91 27.19 -7.75
N VAL A 171 -14.00 26.43 -8.34
CA VAL A 171 -12.61 26.84 -8.49
C VAL A 171 -12.49 27.71 -9.74
N GLU A 172 -12.18 28.99 -9.56
CA GLU A 172 -11.73 29.83 -10.66
C GLU A 172 -10.32 29.40 -11.05
N LEU A 173 -10.18 28.82 -12.23
CA LEU A 173 -8.90 28.37 -12.73
C LEU A 173 -8.18 29.55 -13.37
N ALA A 174 -6.99 29.85 -12.85
CA ALA A 174 -6.04 30.70 -13.56
C ALA A 174 -5.68 30.05 -14.90
N SER A 175 -5.56 30.87 -15.94
CA SER A 175 -5.01 30.42 -17.21
C SER A 175 -3.57 29.93 -17.02
N VAL A 176 -3.11 29.08 -17.95
CA VAL A 176 -1.71 28.62 -17.96
C VAL A 176 -0.74 29.80 -17.93
N GLY A 177 -1.05 30.90 -18.65
CA GLY A 177 -0.24 32.11 -18.67
C GLY A 177 -0.17 32.81 -17.31
N GLU A 178 -1.31 32.98 -16.63
CA GLU A 178 -1.36 33.58 -15.30
C GLU A 178 -0.60 32.73 -14.26
N CYS A 179 -0.70 31.41 -14.35
CA CYS A 179 0.09 30.48 -13.53
C CYS A 179 1.60 30.65 -13.77
N LEU A 180 2.03 30.75 -15.03
CA LEU A 180 3.45 30.95 -15.37
C LEU A 180 3.97 32.29 -14.86
N GLU A 181 3.21 33.37 -15.01
CA GLU A 181 3.57 34.68 -14.45
C GLU A 181 3.59 34.69 -12.92
N GLY A 182 2.70 33.94 -12.27
CA GLY A 182 2.74 33.70 -10.83
C GLY A 182 4.02 32.97 -10.41
N MET A 183 4.39 31.90 -11.12
CA MET A 183 5.61 31.13 -10.85
C MET A 183 6.89 31.94 -11.06
N LYS A 184 6.96 32.80 -12.09
CA LYS A 184 8.09 33.73 -12.33
C LYS A 184 8.30 34.72 -11.18
N ARG A 185 7.20 35.20 -10.59
CA ARG A 185 7.24 36.16 -9.46
C ARG A 185 7.53 35.48 -8.13
N SER A 186 7.26 34.18 -8.03
CA SER A 186 7.48 33.38 -6.83
C SER A 186 8.94 33.01 -6.60
N ALA A 187 9.24 32.54 -5.40
CA ALA A 187 10.53 32.02 -5.02
C ALA A 187 10.40 30.74 -4.20
N ILE A 188 11.25 29.76 -4.47
CA ILE A 188 11.39 28.54 -3.68
C ILE A 188 12.49 28.79 -2.65
N VAL A 189 12.17 28.61 -1.37
CA VAL A 189 13.15 28.64 -0.29
C VAL A 189 13.54 27.22 0.07
N LEU A 190 14.80 26.86 -0.19
CA LEU A 190 15.39 25.58 0.14
C LEU A 190 16.12 25.68 1.48
N VAL A 191 15.56 25.04 2.51
CA VAL A 191 16.10 25.13 3.87
C VAL A 191 16.99 23.93 4.19
N GLY A 192 18.21 24.19 4.67
CA GLY A 192 19.12 23.19 5.25
C GLY A 192 19.66 22.16 4.26
N ARG A 193 19.63 22.49 2.96
CA ARG A 193 20.20 21.67 1.89
C ARG A 193 20.80 22.55 0.81
N LYS A 194 21.88 22.05 0.20
CA LYS A 194 22.44 22.66 -1.01
C LYS A 194 21.52 22.43 -2.21
N PRO A 195 21.36 23.42 -3.10
CA PRO A 195 20.61 23.25 -4.35
C PRO A 195 21.14 22.05 -5.15
N GLY A 196 20.25 21.10 -5.46
CA GLY A 196 20.60 19.91 -6.25
C GLY A 196 20.51 20.16 -7.76
N ARG A 197 20.47 19.07 -8.55
CA ARG A 197 20.41 19.10 -10.03
C ARG A 197 19.30 19.96 -10.65
N TYR A 198 18.28 20.33 -9.88
CA TYR A 198 17.14 21.13 -10.35
C TYR A 198 17.31 22.63 -10.14
N ALA A 199 18.38 23.06 -9.48
CA ALA A 199 18.63 24.47 -9.17
C ALA A 199 18.71 25.35 -10.41
N THR A 200 19.21 24.81 -11.52
CA THR A 200 19.33 25.50 -12.80
C THR A 200 18.12 25.31 -13.69
N GLU A 201 17.41 24.18 -13.56
CA GLU A 201 16.30 23.84 -14.46
C GLU A 201 14.99 24.51 -14.03
N LEU A 202 14.76 24.67 -12.72
CA LEU A 202 13.55 25.35 -12.23
C LEU A 202 13.44 26.80 -12.71
N PRO A 203 14.50 27.65 -12.63
CA PRO A 203 14.46 28.99 -13.21
C PRO A 203 14.32 28.98 -14.73
N LYS A 204 14.92 28.03 -15.45
CA LYS A 204 14.81 27.96 -16.92
C LYS A 204 13.39 27.62 -17.38
N VAL A 205 12.77 26.63 -16.74
CA VAL A 205 11.45 26.12 -17.17
C VAL A 205 10.32 27.02 -16.66
N PHE A 206 10.41 27.50 -15.42
CA PHE A 206 9.31 28.21 -14.76
C PHE A 206 9.61 29.67 -14.43
N GLY A 207 10.85 30.14 -14.61
CA GLY A 207 11.29 31.47 -14.19
C GLY A 207 11.30 31.68 -12.67
N THR A 208 11.07 30.63 -11.89
CA THR A 208 10.98 30.71 -10.44
C THR A 208 12.37 30.85 -9.82
N ARG A 209 12.51 31.79 -8.89
CA ARG A 209 13.76 32.00 -8.15
C ARG A 209 13.97 30.90 -7.11
N LEU A 210 15.22 30.51 -6.86
CA LEU A 210 15.58 29.56 -5.80
C LEU A 210 16.53 30.24 -4.82
N HIS A 211 16.17 30.23 -3.54
CA HIS A 211 16.99 30.76 -2.45
C HIS A 211 17.32 29.63 -1.49
N ALA A 212 18.61 29.33 -1.30
CA ALA A 212 19.05 28.38 -0.28
C ALA A 212 19.34 29.13 1.01
N VAL A 213 18.85 28.60 2.14
CA VAL A 213 19.11 29.13 3.48
C VAL A 213 19.47 27.99 4.41
N GLU A 214 20.34 28.24 5.38
CA GLU A 214 20.67 27.29 6.43
C GLU A 214 19.62 27.29 7.54
N PHE A 215 19.50 26.17 8.27
CA PHE A 215 18.55 26.08 9.39
C PHE A 215 18.79 27.13 10.49
N ALA A 216 20.03 27.60 10.64
CA ALA A 216 20.38 28.65 11.59
C ALA A 216 19.69 29.98 11.29
N GLU A 217 19.46 30.29 10.00
CA GLU A 217 18.84 31.54 9.55
C GLU A 217 17.34 31.63 9.87
N LEU A 218 16.70 30.50 10.21
CA LEU A 218 15.28 30.45 10.58
C LEU A 218 15.00 30.64 12.07
N ARG A 219 16.05 30.67 12.92
CA ARG A 219 15.92 30.72 14.38
C ARG A 219 15.99 32.15 14.95
N GLY A 220 15.57 33.14 14.16
CA GLY A 220 15.47 34.54 14.61
C GLY A 220 14.59 34.69 15.83
#